data_AF-A0A1D6QP67-F1
#
_entry.id   AF-A0A1D6QP67-F1
#
_cell.length_a   1.000
_cell.length_b   1.000
_cell.length_c   1.000
_cell.angle_alpha   90.00
_cell.angle_beta   90.00
_cell.angle_gamma   90.00
#
_symmetry.space_group_name_H-M   'P 1'
#
loop_
_entity.id
_entity.type
_entity.pdbx_description
1 polymer ?
#
loop_
_entity_poly.entity_id
_entity_poly.type
_entity_poly.pdbx_seq_one_letter_code
_entity_poly.pdbx_strand_id
1 'polypeptide(L)'
;MGKWASASDAEVHQELEKGTSYTYRFHVPKEGSLKVNDLIRADSFIKVSWNLDTLGDFVIMRSNGQPVYNFCVTVDDATMQISHVI
;
A
#
# COMPACT_ATOMS: atom_id res chain seq x y z
N MET A 1 -13.73 4.94 -1.34
CA MET A 1 -12.46 5.56 -1.76
C MET A 1 -12.18 6.73 -0.82
N GLY A 2 -10.94 6.98 -0.42
CA GLY A 2 -10.64 8.12 0.45
C GLY A 2 -10.77 9.44 -0.32
N LYS A 3 -11.29 10.49 0.32
CA LYS A 3 -11.48 11.84 -0.28
C LYS A 3 -10.28 12.28 -1.12
N TRP A 4 -9.08 12.10 -0.58
CA TRP A 4 -7.82 12.59 -1.16
C TRP A 4 -7.35 11.81 -2.40
N ALA A 5 -7.89 10.63 -2.67
CA ALA A 5 -7.54 9.86 -3.86
C ALA A 5 -8.20 10.42 -5.14
N SER A 6 -9.23 11.26 -5.00
CA SER A 6 -9.98 11.87 -6.11
C SER A 6 -10.11 13.40 -5.95
N ALA A 7 -9.37 13.99 -5.02
CA ALA A 7 -9.38 15.44 -4.81
C ALA A 7 -8.65 16.14 -5.96
N SER A 8 -9.04 17.37 -6.26
CA SER A 8 -8.33 18.20 -7.22
C SER A 8 -6.99 18.68 -6.67
N ASP A 9 -6.03 18.94 -7.56
CA ASP A 9 -4.72 19.49 -7.17
C ASP A 9 -4.86 20.80 -6.38
N ALA A 10 -5.86 21.62 -6.71
CA ALA A 10 -6.15 22.87 -6.01
C ALA A 10 -6.58 22.63 -4.55
N GLU A 11 -7.47 21.67 -4.30
CA GLU A 11 -7.90 21.31 -2.94
C GLU A 11 -6.76 20.70 -2.12
N VAL A 12 -5.93 19.87 -2.75
CA VAL A 12 -4.75 19.28 -2.11
C VAL A 12 -3.76 20.40 -1.73
N HIS A 13 -3.45 21.31 -2.65
CA HIS A 13 -2.52 22.41 -2.39
C HIS A 13 -3.02 23.31 -1.26
N GLN A 14 -4.31 23.65 -1.27
CA GLN A 14 -4.93 24.48 -0.24
C GLN A 14 -4.81 23.85 1.17
N GLU A 15 -4.97 22.54 1.31
CA GLU A 15 -4.78 21.88 2.62
C GLU A 15 -3.31 21.79 3.04
N LEU A 16 -2.40 21.60 2.07
CA LEU A 16 -0.96 21.62 2.35
C LEU A 16 -0.51 23.00 2.83
N GLU A 17 -1.01 24.09 2.22
CA GLU A 17 -0.74 25.47 2.64
C GLU A 17 -1.27 25.78 4.05
N LYS A 18 -2.39 25.17 4.46
CA LYS A 18 -2.92 25.28 5.83
C LYS A 18 -2.04 24.57 6.88
N GLY A 19 -1.09 23.74 6.44
CA GLY A 19 -0.31 22.88 7.35
C GLY A 19 -1.14 21.77 7.98
N THR A 20 -2.25 21.36 7.35
CA THR A 20 -3.09 20.27 7.84
C THR A 20 -2.27 18.99 7.92
N SER A 21 -2.30 18.31 9.07
CA SER A 21 -1.57 17.04 9.24
C SER A 21 -2.12 15.97 8.31
N TYR A 22 -1.24 15.27 7.59
CA TYR A 22 -1.62 14.26 6.60
C TYR A 22 -0.77 12.99 6.72
N THR A 23 -1.20 11.93 6.03
CA THR A 23 -0.46 10.66 5.93
C THR A 23 -0.26 10.33 4.47
N TYR A 24 0.82 9.63 4.14
CA TYR A 24 0.97 9.04 2.81
C TYR A 24 0.30 7.68 2.80
N ARG A 25 -0.47 7.41 1.75
CA ARG A 25 -1.20 6.16 1.57
C ARG A 25 -0.86 5.54 0.23
N PHE A 26 -0.80 4.22 0.18
CA PHE A 26 -0.65 3.48 -1.06
C PHE A 26 -2.01 3.41 -1.77
N HIS A 27 -2.07 3.87 -3.01
CA HIS A 27 -3.30 3.86 -3.80
C HIS A 27 -3.53 2.46 -4.39
N VAL A 28 -4.53 1.75 -3.87
CA VAL A 28 -4.86 0.40 -4.33
C VAL A 28 -5.95 0.48 -5.41
N PRO A 29 -5.76 -0.16 -6.59
CA PRO A 29 -6.80 -0.28 -7.60
C PRO A 29 -8.09 -0.87 -7.03
N LYS A 30 -9.25 -0.46 -7.56
CA LYS A 30 -10.56 -0.87 -7.01
C LYS A 30 -11.08 -2.17 -7.58
N GLU A 31 -10.53 -2.62 -8.69
CA GLU A 31 -10.97 -3.83 -9.39
C GLU A 31 -9.79 -4.73 -9.67
N GLY A 32 -10.05 -6.02 -9.70
CA GLY A 32 -9.07 -7.06 -9.97
C GLY A 32 -8.75 -7.90 -8.75
N SER A 33 -7.77 -8.79 -8.91
CA SER A 33 -7.34 -9.69 -7.84
C SER A 33 -5.82 -9.69 -7.73
N LEU A 34 -5.33 -9.62 -6.49
CA LEU A 34 -3.94 -9.89 -6.17
C LEU A 34 -3.78 -11.40 -6.00
N LYS A 35 -2.89 -12.02 -6.77
CA LYS A 35 -2.58 -13.45 -6.69
C LYS A 35 -1.11 -13.64 -6.35
N VAL A 36 -0.84 -14.37 -5.28
CA VAL A 36 0.53 -14.68 -4.83
C VAL A 36 0.75 -16.19 -4.89
N ASN A 37 1.92 -16.58 -5.40
CA ASN A 37 2.38 -17.97 -5.40
C ASN A 37 3.16 -18.23 -4.11
N ASP A 38 2.47 -18.65 -3.06
CA ASP A 38 3.06 -19.01 -1.76
C ASP A 38 3.72 -20.38 -1.87
N LEU A 39 5.02 -20.51 -1.62
CA LEU A 39 5.77 -21.75 -1.86
C LEU A 39 5.35 -22.92 -0.97
N ILE A 40 4.74 -22.67 0.19
CA ILE A 40 4.29 -23.71 1.12
C ILE A 40 2.85 -24.11 0.80
N ARG A 41 1.98 -23.13 0.53
CA ARG A 41 0.57 -23.37 0.21
C ARG A 41 0.37 -23.85 -1.23
N ALA A 42 1.26 -23.48 -2.15
CA ALA A 42 1.16 -23.82 -3.58
C ALA A 42 1.40 -25.30 -3.93
N ASP A 43 1.84 -26.14 -2.97
CA ASP A 43 1.79 -27.61 -3.15
C ASP A 43 0.35 -28.11 -3.34
N SER A 44 -0.64 -27.31 -2.93
CA SER A 44 -2.01 -27.39 -3.42
C SER A 44 -2.15 -26.42 -4.60
N PHE A 45 -2.65 -26.88 -5.75
CA PHE A 45 -2.78 -26.18 -7.06
C PHE A 45 -3.53 -24.81 -7.07
N ILE A 46 -3.66 -24.14 -5.93
CA ILE A 46 -4.44 -22.92 -5.69
C ILE A 46 -3.48 -21.79 -5.30
N LYS A 47 -3.51 -20.69 -6.06
CA LYS A 47 -2.83 -19.44 -5.68
C LYS A 47 -3.59 -18.76 -4.55
N VAL A 48 -2.87 -18.18 -3.58
CA VAL A 48 -3.50 -17.34 -2.58
C VAL A 48 -3.95 -16.05 -3.26
N SER A 49 -5.22 -15.69 -3.09
CA SER A 49 -5.86 -14.61 -3.85
C SER A 49 -6.68 -13.71 -2.94
N TRP A 50 -6.60 -12.40 -3.18
CA TRP A 50 -7.44 -11.39 -2.55
C TRP A 50 -8.08 -10.50 -3.61
N ASN A 51 -9.31 -10.05 -3.37
CA ASN A 51 -9.93 -9.01 -4.19
C ASN A 51 -9.36 -7.65 -3.76
N LEU A 52 -8.95 -6.83 -4.73
CA LEU A 52 -8.31 -5.54 -4.46
C LEU A 52 -9.25 -4.54 -3.78
N ASP A 53 -10.56 -4.67 -3.99
CA ASP A 53 -11.58 -3.85 -3.33
C ASP A 53 -11.56 -3.99 -1.78
N THR A 54 -11.09 -5.13 -1.26
CA THR A 54 -11.01 -5.42 0.17
C THR A 54 -9.80 -4.82 0.88
N LEU A 55 -8.74 -4.46 0.15
CA LEU A 55 -7.48 -3.99 0.74
C LEU A 55 -7.57 -2.53 1.20
N GLY A 56 -8.22 -1.68 0.39
CA GLY A 56 -8.31 -0.25 0.62
C GLY A 56 -6.95 0.49 0.56
N ASP A 57 -6.99 1.82 0.60
CA ASP A 57 -5.77 2.64 0.55
C ASP A 57 -5.16 2.74 1.96
N PHE A 58 -4.11 1.95 2.21
CA PHE A 58 -3.46 1.84 3.52
C PHE A 58 -2.30 2.84 3.68
N VAL A 59 -2.01 3.23 4.92
CA VAL A 59 -0.94 4.19 5.25
C VAL A 59 0.43 3.55 5.01
N ILE A 60 1.34 4.28 4.37
CA ILE A 60 2.77 3.92 4.20
C ILE A 60 3.69 4.82 5.02
N MET A 61 3.28 6.06 5.30
CA MET A 61 4.01 6.99 6.16
C MET A 61 3.04 7.79 7.02
N ARG A 62 3.31 7.81 8.33
CA ARG A 62 2.53 8.52 9.33
C ARG A 62 2.76 10.04 9.23
N SER A 63 1.89 10.81 9.86
CA SER A 63 1.97 12.28 9.85
C SER A 63 3.18 12.85 10.59
N ASN A 64 3.82 12.05 11.44
CA ASN A 64 5.08 12.38 12.09
C ASN A 64 6.32 12.02 11.23
N GLY A 65 6.13 11.62 9.97
CA GLY A 65 7.20 11.25 9.05
C GLY A 65 7.76 9.84 9.22
N GLN A 66 7.24 9.05 10.16
CA GLN A 66 7.71 7.68 10.35
C GLN A 66 7.06 6.72 9.33
N PRO A 67 7.85 5.94 8.57
CA PRO A 67 7.31 4.90 7.70
C PRO A 67 6.70 3.76 8.54
N VAL A 68 5.75 3.03 7.96
CA VAL A 68 5.16 1.85 8.62
C VAL A 68 5.83 0.56 8.15
N TYR A 69 5.64 -0.51 8.93
CA TYR A 69 6.24 -1.83 8.70
C TYR A 69 6.18 -2.29 7.23
N ASN A 70 4.99 -2.34 6.62
CA ASN A 70 4.82 -2.82 5.24
C ASN A 70 5.64 -2.01 4.22
N PHE A 71 5.85 -0.72 4.47
CA PHE A 71 6.69 0.09 3.57
C PHE A 71 8.18 -0.18 3.81
N CYS A 72 8.62 -0.22 5.06
CA CYS A 72 10.01 -0.52 5.41
C CYS A 72 10.44 -1.89 4.89
N VAL A 73 9.70 -2.95 5.24
CA VAL A 73 10.07 -4.33 4.88
C VAL A 73 10.13 -4.52 3.37
N THR A 74 9.20 -3.95 2.61
CA THR A 74 9.19 -4.07 1.15
C THR A 74 10.35 -3.31 0.49
N VAL A 75 10.71 -2.13 1.00
CA VAL A 75 11.85 -1.36 0.48
C VAL A 75 13.17 -2.06 0.84
N ASP A 76 13.30 -2.54 2.08
CA ASP A 76 14.48 -3.26 2.54
C ASP A 76 14.68 -4.56 1.74
N ASP A 77 13.63 -5.38 1.59
CA ASP A 77 13.70 -6.63 0.81
C ASP A 77 14.10 -6.37 -0.66
N ALA A 78 13.54 -5.34 -1.29
CA ALA A 78 13.87 -4.98 -2.66
C ALA A 78 15.31 -4.49 -2.82
N THR A 79 15.80 -3.68 -1.86
CA THR A 79 17.16 -3.11 -1.91
C THR A 79 18.23 -4.11 -1.50
N MET A 80 17.91 -5.05 -0.61
CA MET A 80 18.79 -6.13 -0.19
C MET A 80 18.70 -7.36 -1.09
N GLN A 81 17.85 -7.34 -2.12
CA GLN A 81 17.65 -8.43 -3.08
C GLN A 81 17.24 -9.74 -2.41
N ILE A 82 16.35 -9.66 -1.41
CA ILE A 82 15.79 -10.83 -0.75
C ILE A 82 15.03 -11.67 -1.77
N SER A 83 15.37 -12.95 -1.85
CA SER A 83 14.82 -13.87 -2.84
C SER A 83 13.65 -14.70 -2.32
N HIS A 84 13.60 -14.97 -1.01
CA HIS A 84 12.60 -15.82 -0.37
C HIS A 84 12.25 -15.24 1.00
N VAL A 85 10.96 -14.94 1.20
CA VAL A 85 10.39 -14.53 2.49
C VAL A 85 9.70 -15.76 3.09
N ILE A 86 10.02 -16.08 4.35
CA ILE A 86 9.57 -17.30 5.06
C ILE A 86 8.55 -16.95 6.13
#